data_AF-A0A6H1A286-F1
#
_entry.id   AF-A0A6H1A286-F1
#
_cell.length_a   1.000
_cell.length_b   1.000
_cell.length_c   1.000
_cell.angle_alpha   90.00
_cell.angle_beta   90.00
_cell.angle_gamma   90.00
#
_symmetry.space_group_name_H-M   'P 1'
#
loop_
_entity.id
_entity.type
_entity.pdbx_description
1 polymer ?
#
loop_
_entity_poly.entity_id
_entity_poly.type
_entity_poly.pdbx_seq_one_letter_code
_entity_poly.pdbx_strand_id
1 'polypeptide(L)' 'MMLVILLLAGVVVVYVAYPHRGEDVPRFPWLGAALRKGVDAMPTIKDDEPSRR' A
#
# COMPACT_ATOMS: atom_id res chain seq x y z
N MET A 1 25.74 -4.46 1.42
CA MET A 1 24.63 -4.11 2.34
C MET A 1 24.17 -2.66 2.21
N MET A 2 25.05 -1.65 2.24
CA MET A 2 24.64 -0.24 2.11
C MET A 2 23.81 0.04 0.85
N LEU A 3 24.27 -0.40 -0.32
CA LEU A 3 23.55 -0.20 -1.59
C LEU A 3 22.15 -0.81 -1.61
N VAL A 4 21.98 -1.98 -0.97
CA VAL A 4 20.68 -2.65 -0.89
C VAL A 4 19.71 -1.82 -0.05
N ILE A 5 20.18 -1.27 1.07
CA ILE A 5 19.39 -0.41 1.95
C ILE A 5 18.99 0.88 1.25
N LEU A 6 19.93 1.51 0.52
CA LEU A 6 19.65 2.73 -0.25
C LEU A 6 18.63 2.47 -1.37
N LEU A 7 18.72 1.32 -2.05
CA LEU A 7 17.73 0.91 -3.04
C LEU A 7 16.35 0.73 -2.41
N LEU A 8 16.27 0.01 -1.28
CA LEU A 8 15.01 -0.23 -0.58
C LEU A 8 14.38 1.09 -0.11
N ALA A 9 15.18 1.98 0.48
CA ALA A 9 14.74 3.29 0.92
C ALA A 9 14.23 4.15 -0.26
N GLY A 10 14.94 4.13 -1.38
CA GLY A 10 14.50 4.81 -2.60
C GLY A 10 13.14 4.30 -3.10
N VAL A 11 12.93 2.99 -3.11
CA VAL A 11 11.63 2.39 -3.48
C VAL A 11 10.52 2.84 -2.52
N VAL A 12 10.77 2.84 -1.22
CA VAL A 12 9.79 3.30 -0.22
C VAL A 12 9.43 4.77 -0.43
N VAL A 13 10.42 5.65 -0.64
CA VAL A 13 10.17 7.07 -0.90
C VAL A 13 9.38 7.29 -2.18
N VAL A 14 9.69 6.55 -3.24
CA VAL A 14 8.93 6.62 -4.51
C VAL A 14 7.49 6.16 -4.31
N TYR A 15 7.26 5.07 -3.57
CA TYR A 15 5.92 4.55 -3.26
C TYR A 15 5.11 5.47 -2.35
N VAL A 16 5.76 6.18 -1.44
CA VAL A 16 5.11 7.16 -0.55
C VAL A 16 4.79 8.45 -1.32
N ALA A 17 5.74 8.94 -2.12
CA ALA A 17 5.57 10.15 -2.92
C ALA A 17 4.57 9.96 -4.09
N TYR A 18 4.46 8.75 -4.62
CA TYR A 18 3.51 8.35 -5.67
C TYR A 18 2.68 7.13 -5.22
N PRO A 19 1.36 7.16 -5.34
CA PRO A 19 0.39 8.01 -4.65
C PRO A 19 -0.30 7.26 -3.48
N HIS A 20 -0.73 8.03 -2.46
CA HIS A 20 -1.52 7.55 -1.31
C HIS A 20 -3.04 7.45 -1.56
N ARG A 21 -3.51 7.73 -2.78
CA ARG A 21 -4.95 7.91 -3.09
C ARG A 21 -5.60 6.75 -3.85
N GLY A 22 -4.90 5.64 -4.04
CA GLY A 22 -5.38 4.55 -4.91
C GLY A 22 -5.29 4.87 -6.41
N GLU A 23 -4.55 5.93 -6.78
CA GLU A 23 -4.21 6.21 -8.18
C GLU A 23 -3.11 5.23 -8.65
N ASP A 24 -3.28 4.70 -9.85
CA ASP A 24 -2.30 3.77 -10.41
C ASP A 24 -0.98 4.48 -10.70
N VAL A 25 0.14 3.82 -10.37
CA VAL A 25 1.47 4.31 -10.73
C VAL A 25 1.56 4.35 -12.26
N PRO A 26 1.74 5.52 -12.92
CA PRO A 26 1.54 5.68 -14.37
C PRO A 26 2.41 4.77 -15.24
N ARG A 27 3.52 4.26 -14.69
CA ARG A 27 4.47 3.39 -15.38
C ARG A 27 4.34 1.91 -15.00
N PHE A 28 3.58 1.57 -13.96
CA PHE A 28 3.45 0.20 -13.44
C PHE A 28 2.00 -0.12 -13.00
N PRO A 29 1.05 -0.23 -13.96
CA PRO A 29 -0.36 -0.51 -13.65
C PRO A 29 -0.58 -1.87 -12.94
N TRP A 30 0.34 -2.82 -13.10
CA TRP A 30 0.28 -4.11 -12.40
C TRP A 30 0.54 -4.00 -10.89
N LEU A 31 1.24 -2.94 -10.45
CA LEU A 31 1.57 -2.74 -9.04
C LEU A 31 0.33 -2.32 -8.24
N GLY A 32 -0.51 -1.45 -8.82
CA GLY A 32 -1.80 -1.06 -8.24
C GLY A 32 -2.74 -2.25 -8.07
N ALA A 33 -2.83 -3.12 -9.08
CA ALA A 33 -3.65 -4.33 -9.03
C ALA A 33 -3.19 -5.32 -7.93
N ALA A 34 -1.88 -5.50 -7.76
CA ALA A 34 -1.33 -6.38 -6.73
C ALA A 34 -1.59 -5.84 -5.31
N LEU A 35 -1.41 -4.53 -5.10
CA LEU A 35 -1.66 -3.88 -3.82
C LEU A 35 -3.15 -3.91 -3.46
N ARG A 36 -4.03 -3.63 -4.41
CA ARG A 36 -5.49 -3.69 -4.20
C ARG A 36 -5.95 -5.08 -3.81
N LYS A 37 -5.42 -6.11 -4.47
CA LYS A 37 -5.66 -7.51 -4.11
C LYS A 37 -5.12 -7.86 -2.71
N GLY A 38 -4.01 -7.25 -2.29
CA GLY A 38 -3.48 -7.40 -0.94
C GLY A 38 -4.37 -6.75 0.13
N VAL A 39 -4.93 -5.57 -0.15
CA VAL A 39 -5.91 -4.91 0.72
C VAL A 39 -7.20 -5.71 0.83
N ASP A 40 -7.74 -6.19 -0.29
CA ASP A 40 -8.96 -7.01 -0.29
C ASP A 40 -8.77 -8.35 0.45
N ALA A 41 -7.54 -8.86 0.52
CA ALA A 41 -7.21 -10.09 1.24
C ALA A 41 -6.97 -9.85 2.75
N MET A 42 -6.85 -8.60 3.20
CA MET A 42 -6.70 -8.33 4.62
C MET A 42 -8.03 -8.53 5.34
N PRO A 43 -8.04 -9.25 6.48
CA PRO A 43 -9.21 -9.30 7.34
C PRO A 43 -9.49 -7.89 7.86
N THR A 44 -10.50 -7.24 7.29
CA THR A 44 -10.98 -5.95 7.79
C THR A 44 -11.64 -6.18 9.14
N ILE A 45 -11.26 -5.40 10.16
CA ILE A 45 -12.00 -5.35 11.42
C ILE A 45 -13.41 -4.89 11.06
N LYS A 46 -14.41 -5.76 11.26
CA LYS A 46 -15.81 -5.35 11.22
C LYS A 46 -16.06 -4.55 12.49
N ASP A 47 -16.49 -3.31 12.36
CA ASP A 47 -17.02 -2.53 13.47
C ASP A 47 -18.38 -3.11 13.92
N ASP A 48 -18.40 -4.38 14.34
CA ASP A 48 -19.53 -5.01 15.01
C ASP A 48 -19.37 -4.76 16.53
N GLU A 49 -19.23 -3.50 16.93
CA GLU A 49 -19.34 -3.11 18.33
C GLU A 49 -20.53 -2.18 18.50
N PRO A 50 -21.69 -2.70 18.98
CA PRO A 50 -22.80 -1.85 19.32
C PRO A 50 -22.35 -1.04 20.52
N SER A 51 -22.06 0.24 20.30
CA SER A 51 -21.84 1.24 21.35
C SER A 51 -23.12 1.35 22.18
N ARG A 52 -23.25 0.46 23.16
CA ARG A 52 -24.32 0.43 24.15
C ARG A 52 -24.02 1.54 25.16
N ARG A 53 -24.67 2.69 24.99
CA ARG A 53 -24.90 3.67 26.04
C ARG A 53 -26.40 3.88 26.21
#